data_AF-R7SX25-F1
#
_entry.id   AF-R7SX25-F1
#
_cell.length_a   1.000
_cell.length_b   1.000
_cell.length_c   1.000
_cell.angle_alpha   90.00
_cell.angle_beta   90.00
_cell.angle_gamma   90.00
#
_symmetry.space_group_name_H-M   'P 1'
#
loop_
_entity.id
_entity.type
_entity.pdbx_description
1 polymer ?
#
loop_
_entity_poly.entity_id
_entity_poly.type
_entity_poly.pdbx_seq_one_letter_code
_entity_poly.pdbx_strand_id
1 'polypeptide(L)' 'PCLWQCDVARALLKGDRDIVCISGTGSGKTLTFWMPLLFRPDGIQVIITPLNLLGIQNQYELASLKIPAIALSGESAS' A
#
# COMPACT_ATOMS: atom_id res chain seq x y z
N PRO A 1 10.82 1.43 10.29
CA PRO A 1 11.10 1.70 8.85
C PRO A 1 12.60 1.96 8.67
N CYS A 2 13.16 1.53 7.55
CA CYS A 2 14.53 1.86 7.13
C CYS A 2 14.53 3.02 6.13
N LEU A 3 15.70 3.62 5.90
CA LEU A 3 15.83 4.88 5.14
C LEU A 3 15.16 4.82 3.76
N TRP A 4 15.41 3.74 3.00
CA TRP A 4 14.84 3.63 1.65
C TRP A 4 13.32 3.55 1.64
N GLN A 5 12.69 2.95 2.66
CA GLN A 5 11.22 2.92 2.77
C GLN A 5 10.67 4.33 2.97
N CYS A 6 11.34 5.14 3.81
CA CYS A 6 11.00 6.54 4.03
C CYS A 6 11.16 7.38 2.76
N ASP A 7 12.21 7.13 1.98
CA ASP A 7 12.43 7.82 0.72
C ASP A 7 11.36 7.51 -0.34
N VAL A 8 10.95 6.24 -0.44
CA VAL A 8 9.84 5.84 -1.33
C VAL A 8 8.54 6.52 -0.89
N ALA A 9 8.19 6.48 0.40
CA ALA A 9 6.96 7.11 0.88
C ALA A 9 6.97 8.63 0.67
N ARG A 10 8.10 9.30 0.91
CA ARG A 10 8.26 10.74 0.65
C ARG A 10 8.06 11.06 -0.83
N ALA A 11 8.62 10.25 -1.72
CA ALA A 11 8.44 10.45 -3.15
C ALA A 11 6.97 10.21 -3.59
N LEU A 12 6.30 9.19 -3.05
CA LEU A 12 4.86 8.95 -3.27
C LEU A 12 4.00 10.12 -2.76
N LEU A 13 4.31 10.66 -1.58
CA LEU A 13 3.63 11.81 -1.00
C LEU A 13 3.85 13.10 -1.78
N LYS A 14 5.01 13.25 -2.45
CA LYS A 14 5.27 14.38 -3.34
C LYS A 14 4.42 14.31 -4.60
N GLY A 15 4.27 13.11 -5.17
CA GLY A 15 3.35 12.86 -6.28
C GLY A 15 3.67 13.59 -7.59
N ASP A 16 4.93 13.97 -7.79
CA ASP A 16 5.40 14.76 -8.94
C ASP A 16 6.09 13.91 -10.02
N ARG A 17 6.14 12.59 -9.83
CA ARG A 17 6.81 11.63 -10.73
C ARG A 17 6.37 10.19 -10.48
N ASP A 18 6.60 9.35 -11.46
CA ASP A 18 6.46 7.90 -11.33
C ASP A 18 7.67 7.28 -10.61
N ILE A 19 7.43 6.20 -9.86
CA ILE A 19 8.43 5.57 -8.99
C ILE A 19 8.43 4.06 -9.22
N VAL A 20 9.62 3.50 -9.46
CA VAL A 20 9.86 2.06 -9.47
C VAL A 20 10.74 1.71 -8.26
N CYS A 21 10.23 0.87 -7.36
CA CYS A 21 10.96 0.39 -6.20
C CYS A 21 11.37 -1.08 -6.39
N ILE A 22 12.68 -1.35 -6.42
CA ILE A 22 13.22 -2.71 -6.54
C ILE A 22 13.79 -3.13 -5.19
N SER A 23 13.24 -4.19 -4.59
CA SER A 23 13.85 -4.82 -3.41
C SER A 23 13.46 -6.30 -3.33
N GLY A 24 14.24 -7.08 -2.58
CA GLY A 24 14.03 -8.52 -2.44
C GLY A 24 12.72 -8.92 -1.74
N THR A 25 12.34 -10.18 -1.85
CA THR A 25 11.24 -10.75 -1.05
C THR A 25 11.60 -10.71 0.44
N GLY A 26 10.62 -10.42 1.30
CA GLY A 26 10.86 -10.28 2.75
C GLY A 26 11.51 -8.96 3.18
N SER A 27 11.89 -8.07 2.26
CA SER A 27 12.53 -6.78 2.57
C SER A 27 11.62 -5.77 3.29
N GLY A 28 10.31 -6.04 3.35
CA GLY A 28 9.31 -5.10 3.87
C GLY A 28 8.86 -4.05 2.85
N LYS A 29 8.96 -4.30 1.54
CA LYS A 29 8.40 -3.40 0.50
C LYS A 29 6.92 -3.08 0.66
N THR A 30 6.12 -3.97 1.25
CA THR A 30 4.68 -3.70 1.49
C THR A 30 4.47 -2.44 2.34
N LEU A 31 5.36 -2.15 3.29
CA LEU A 31 5.28 -0.96 4.14
C LEU A 31 5.30 0.35 3.33
N THR A 32 5.94 0.37 2.16
CA THR A 32 5.97 1.58 1.33
C THR A 32 4.63 1.93 0.71
N PHE A 33 3.70 0.98 0.62
CA PHE A 33 2.33 1.23 0.16
C PHE A 33 1.47 1.90 1.25
N TRP A 34 1.70 1.53 2.51
CA TRP A 34 0.86 1.98 3.63
C TRP A 34 1.34 3.27 4.27
N MET A 35 2.65 3.49 4.31
CA MET A 35 3.22 4.66 4.98
C MET A 35 2.69 6.01 4.47
N PRO A 36 2.43 6.21 3.15
CA PRO A 36 1.80 7.43 2.66
C PRO A 36 0.41 7.73 3.26
N LEU A 37 -0.39 6.71 3.59
CA LEU A 37 -1.73 6.88 4.16
C LEU A 37 -1.69 7.63 5.51
N LEU A 38 -0.60 7.46 6.28
CA LEU A 38 -0.44 8.12 7.58
C LEU A 38 -0.30 9.65 7.49
N PHE A 39 0.04 10.17 6.31
CA PHE A 39 0.29 11.60 6.07
C PHE A 39 -0.73 12.24 5.13
N ARG A 40 -1.72 11.48 4.67
CA ARG A 40 -2.85 11.95 3.86
C ARG A 40 -4.16 11.40 4.45
N PRO A 41 -4.71 12.05 5.50
CA PRO A 41 -5.87 11.53 6.22
C PRO A 41 -7.11 11.33 5.33
N ASP A 42 -7.28 12.20 4.32
CA ASP A 42 -8.37 12.11 3.33
C ASP A 42 -7.94 11.41 2.03
N GLY A 43 -6.73 10.88 1.99
CA GLY A 43 -6.15 10.24 0.80
C GLY A 43 -6.66 8.82 0.62
N ILE A 44 -6.95 8.45 -0.64
CA ILE A 44 -7.29 7.07 -1.02
C ILE A 44 -6.11 6.47 -1.77
N GLN A 45 -5.66 5.29 -1.34
CA GLN A 45 -4.61 4.51 -2.01
C GLN A 45 -5.24 3.33 -2.73
N VAL A 46 -5.04 3.24 -4.05
CA VAL A 46 -5.45 2.10 -4.86
C VAL A 46 -4.24 1.19 -5.10
N ILE A 47 -4.33 -0.06 -4.65
CA ILE A 47 -3.27 -1.06 -4.83
C ILE A 47 -3.80 -2.17 -5.73
N ILE A 48 -3.13 -2.37 -6.88
CA ILE A 48 -3.45 -3.46 -7.80
C ILE A 48 -2.57 -4.66 -7.45
N THR A 49 -3.19 -5.82 -7.23
CA THR A 49 -2.49 -7.06 -6.95
C THR A 49 -2.92 -8.14 -7.95
N PRO A 50 -2.02 -9.07 -8.31
CA PRO A 50 -2.32 -10.10 -9.31
C PRO A 50 -3.18 -11.25 -8.78
N LEU A 51 -3.41 -11.34 -7.46
CA LEU A 51 -4.14 -12.43 -6.81
C LEU A 51 -5.13 -11.89 -5.78
N ASN A 52 -6.40 -12.33 -5.85
CA ASN A 52 -7.44 -11.92 -4.90
C ASN A 52 -7.03 -12.14 -3.43
N LEU A 53 -6.33 -13.25 -3.15
CA LEU A 53 -5.85 -13.58 -1.82
C LEU A 53 -4.92 -12.51 -1.23
N LEU A 54 -4.09 -11.88 -2.06
CA LEU A 54 -3.19 -10.80 -1.61
C LEU A 54 -3.99 -9.55 -1.25
N GLY A 55 -5.03 -9.22 -2.01
CA GLY A 55 -5.95 -8.12 -1.68
C GLY A 55 -6.64 -8.33 -0.33
N ILE A 56 -7.14 -9.54 -0.10
CA ILE A 56 -7.78 -9.94 1.17
C ILE A 56 -6.77 -9.86 2.34
N GLN A 57 -5.56 -10.38 2.16
CA GLN A 57 -4.50 -10.28 3.17
C GLN A 57 -4.18 -8.83 3.54
N ASN A 58 -4.02 -7.96 2.54
CA ASN A 58 -3.77 -6.53 2.76
C ASN A 58 -4.92 -5.87 3.55
N GLN A 59 -6.18 -6.22 3.24
CA GLN A 59 -7.33 -5.70 3.97
C GLN A 59 -7.29 -6.10 5.45
N TYR A 60 -6.95 -7.36 5.77
CA TYR A 60 -6.83 -7.80 7.17
C TYR A 60 -5.68 -7.12 7.90
N GLU A 61 -4.52 -6.95 7.25
CA GLU A 61 -3.39 -6.22 7.82
C GLU A 61 -3.78 -4.77 8.17
N LEU A 62 -4.45 -4.06 7.25
CA LEU A 62 -4.89 -2.69 7.47
C LEU A 62 -5.97 -2.59 8.55
N ALA A 63 -6.89 -3.56 8.63
CA ALA A 63 -7.89 -3.64 9.69
C ALA A 63 -7.23 -3.75 11.08
N SER A 64 -6.15 -4.52 11.22
CA SER A 64 -5.38 -4.64 12.48
C SER A 64 -4.76 -3.30 12.91
N LEU A 65 -4.48 -2.41 11.96
CA LEU A 65 -3.97 -1.06 12.17
C LEU A 65 -5.08 0.00 12.29
N LYS A 66 -6.36 -0.43 12.28
CA LYS A 66 -7.55 0.45 12.27
C LYS A 66 -7.58 1.40 11.06
N ILE A 67 -6.97 1.00 9.94
CA ILE A 67 -7.02 1.73 8.68
C ILE A 67 -8.15 1.12 7.84
N PRO A 68 -9.18 1.89 7.45
CA PRO A 68 -10.26 1.40 6.59
C PRO A 68 -9.72 0.93 5.24
N ALA A 69 -10.08 -0.29 4.84
CA ALA A 69 -9.68 -0.88 3.57
C ALA A 69 -10.75 -1.85 3.06
N ILE A 70 -10.84 -1.98 1.73
CA ILE A 70 -11.71 -2.94 1.05
C ILE A 70 -10.95 -3.61 -0.08
N ALA A 71 -10.99 -4.94 -0.13
CA ALA A 71 -10.52 -5.71 -1.26
C ALA A 71 -11.64 -5.79 -2.31
N LEU A 72 -11.35 -5.34 -3.53
CA LEU A 72 -12.26 -5.44 -4.67
C LEU A 72 -11.77 -6.52 -5.63
N SER A 73 -12.69 -7.37 -6.07
CA SER A 73 -12.48 -8.44 -7.04
C SER A 73 -13.71 -8.57 -7.94
N GLY A 74 -13.63 -9.41 -8.98
CA GLY A 74 -14.79 -9.68 -9.85
C GLY A 74 -15.98 -10.28 -9.08
N GLU A 75 -15.73 -11.01 -7.99
CA GLU A 75 -16.77 -11.63 -7.16
C GLU A 75 -17.49 -10.60 -6.27
N SER A 76 -16.82 -9.51 -5.91
CA SER A 76 -17.36 -8.45 -5.04
C SER A 76 -17.87 -7.23 -5.81
N ALA A 77 -17.91 -7.30 -7.15
CA ALA A 77 -18.26 -6.18 -8.04
C ALA A 77 -19.77 -6.10 -8.38
N SER A 78 -20.61 -6.84 -7.64
CA SER A 78 -22.07 -6.91 -7.81
C SER A 78 -22.82 -5.87 -6.99
#